data_AF-A0A7Y9NIR3-F1
#
_entry.id   AF-A0A7Y9NIR3-F1
#
_cell.length_a   1.000
_cell.length_b   1.000
_cell.length_c   1.000
_cell.angle_alpha   90.00
_cell.angle_beta   90.00
_cell.angle_gamma   90.00
#
_symmetry.space_group_name_H-M   'P 1'
#
loop_
_entity.id
_entity.type
_entity.pdbx_description
1 polymer ?
#
loop_
_entity_poly.entity_id
_entity_poly.type
_entity_poly.pdbx_seq_one_letter_code
_entity_poly.pdbx_strand_id
1 'polypeptide(L)'
;MAAITIYTCVCGVQKKTSNHWVLAKVTSHGVTFMPWDAELARSRDITILCGEGCAASMLSRSLGDWKKPAVGVTSVGSVTDVSAEEYELAVA
;
A
#
# COMPACT_ATOMS: atom_id res chain seq x y z
N MET A 1 8.90 -15.51 33.13
CA MET A 1 8.79 -15.78 31.69
C MET A 1 8.81 -14.45 30.95
N ALA A 2 9.81 -14.19 30.11
CA ALA A 2 9.85 -12.96 29.33
C ALA A 2 8.84 -13.04 28.19
N ALA A 3 7.88 -12.10 28.13
CA ALA A 3 6.93 -12.01 27.03
C ALA A 3 7.69 -11.58 25.76
N ILE A 4 7.57 -12.38 24.69
CA ILE A 4 8.19 -12.05 23.41
C ILE A 4 7.13 -11.39 22.54
N THR A 5 7.36 -10.13 22.16
CA THR A 5 6.48 -9.42 21.23
C THR A 5 6.60 -10.01 19.83
N ILE A 6 5.48 -10.46 19.28
CA ILE A 6 5.36 -10.96 17.91
C ILE A 6 4.59 -9.92 17.11
N TYR A 7 5.07 -9.66 15.89
CA TYR A 7 4.42 -8.74 14.96
C TYR A 7 3.86 -9.51 13.77
N THR A 8 2.72 -9.05 13.27
CA THR A 8 1.99 -9.69 12.17
C THR A 8 2.00 -8.78 10.96
N CYS A 9 2.48 -9.30 9.84
CA CYS A 9 2.42 -8.63 8.55
C CYS A 9 1.00 -8.66 7.97
N VAL A 10 0.69 -7.75 7.05
CA VAL A 10 -0.53 -7.80 6.22
C VAL A 10 -0.70 -9.10 5.43
N CYS A 11 0.39 -9.82 5.12
CA CYS A 11 0.33 -11.12 4.46
C CYS A 11 0.04 -12.29 5.42
N GLY A 12 -0.15 -12.02 6.72
CA GLY A 12 -0.42 -13.02 7.76
C GLY A 12 0.82 -13.63 8.41
N VAL A 13 2.01 -13.33 7.90
CA VAL A 13 3.28 -13.83 8.47
C VAL A 13 3.52 -13.19 9.84
N GLN A 14 3.81 -14.04 10.82
CA GLN A 14 4.16 -13.65 12.18
C GLN A 14 5.65 -13.88 12.44
N LYS A 15 6.38 -12.85 12.84
CA LYS A 15 7.80 -12.97 13.22
C LYS A 15 8.07 -12.14 14.47
N LYS A 16 9.17 -12.48 15.14
CA LYS A 16 9.78 -11.58 16.13
C LYS A 16 10.33 -10.33 15.43
N THR A 17 10.95 -9.43 16.17
CA THR A 17 11.76 -8.35 15.58
C THR A 17 12.78 -8.93 14.60
N SER A 18 12.75 -8.46 13.35
CA SER A 18 13.60 -8.87 12.22
C SER A 18 14.10 -7.62 11.52
N ASN A 19 15.26 -7.69 10.86
CA ASN A 19 15.84 -6.54 10.13
C ASN A 19 15.02 -6.10 8.92
N HIS A 20 14.05 -6.91 8.47
CA HIS A 20 13.30 -6.65 7.22
C HIS A 20 11.90 -6.11 7.46
N TRP A 21 11.59 -5.61 8.65
CA TRP A 21 10.31 -4.95 8.86
C TRP A 21 10.31 -3.56 8.24
N VAL A 22 9.24 -3.26 7.52
CA VAL A 22 8.91 -1.94 6.99
C VAL A 22 7.59 -1.53 7.63
N LEU A 23 7.51 -0.26 8.05
CA LEU A 23 6.28 0.32 8.56
C LEU A 23 5.63 1.14 7.46
N ALA A 24 4.30 1.11 7.39
CA ALA A 24 3.54 1.92 6.47
C ALA A 24 2.42 2.64 7.20
N LYS A 25 2.22 3.92 6.86
CA LYS A 25 1.05 4.70 7.26
C LYS A 25 0.23 5.02 6.04
N VAL A 26 -1.03 4.63 6.04
CA VAL A 26 -1.98 4.95 4.98
C VAL A 26 -2.85 6.09 5.45
N THR A 27 -2.95 7.14 4.62
CA THR A 27 -3.79 8.31 4.86
C THR A 27 -4.61 8.61 3.61
N SER A 28 -5.59 9.52 3.71
CA SER A 28 -6.32 10.04 2.55
C SER A 28 -5.42 10.70 1.51
N HIS A 29 -4.23 11.17 1.90
CA HIS A 29 -3.29 11.87 1.02
C HIS A 29 -2.24 10.94 0.41
N GLY A 30 -2.16 9.68 0.82
CA GLY A 30 -1.22 8.71 0.29
C GLY A 30 -0.67 7.74 1.31
N VAL A 31 0.40 7.04 0.90
CA VAL A 31 1.09 6.02 1.70
C VAL A 31 2.50 6.50 2.01
N THR A 32 2.90 6.42 3.28
CA THR A 32 4.26 6.72 3.73
C THR A 32 4.91 5.45 4.25
N PHE A 33 6.05 5.07 3.66
CA PHE A 33 6.89 3.99 4.15
C PHE A 33 7.96 4.53 5.11
N MET A 34 8.23 3.79 6.17
CA MET A 34 9.16 4.15 7.23
C MET A 34 10.00 2.93 7.63
N PRO A 35 11.23 3.15 8.11
CA PRO A 35 12.04 2.07 8.67
C PRO A 35 11.36 1.48 9.92
N TRP A 36 11.85 0.33 10.36
CA TRP A 36 11.38 -0.30 11.59
C TRP A 36 11.59 0.59 12.82
N ASP A 37 10.52 0.78 13.58
CA ASP A 37 10.52 1.41 14.89
C ASP A 37 9.52 0.66 15.79
N ALA A 38 10.00 0.11 16.91
CA ALA A 38 9.18 -0.72 17.79
C ALA A 38 8.11 0.07 18.56
N GLU A 39 8.30 1.37 18.76
CA GLU A 39 7.28 2.23 19.36
C GLU A 39 6.19 2.56 18.34
N LEU A 40 6.62 2.92 17.13
CA LEU A 40 5.73 3.24 16.03
C LEU A 40 4.90 2.02 15.59
N ALA A 41 5.50 0.82 15.59
CA ALA A 41 4.83 -0.45 15.29
C ALA A 41 3.69 -0.79 16.28
N ARG A 42 3.68 -0.19 17.47
CA ARG A 42 2.58 -0.37 18.45
C ARG A 42 1.40 0.57 18.18
N SER A 43 1.57 1.56 17.32
CA SER A 43 0.51 2.50 16.96
C SER A 43 -0.54 1.83 16.07
N ARG A 44 -1.81 2.21 16.27
CA ARG A 44 -2.96 1.62 15.55
C ARG A 44 -3.03 2.03 14.08
N ASP A 45 -2.45 3.17 13.73
CA ASP A 45 -2.49 3.73 12.37
C ASP A 45 -1.30 3.24 11.51
N ILE A 46 -0.49 2.34 12.08
CA ILE A 46 0.73 1.85 11.46
C ILE A 46 0.51 0.39 11.06
N THR A 47 0.75 0.14 9.78
CA THR A 47 0.70 -1.19 9.19
C THR A 47 2.10 -1.77 9.10
N ILE A 48 2.25 -3.02 9.53
CA ILE A 48 3.54 -3.72 9.56
C ILE A 48 3.70 -4.59 8.31
N LEU A 49 4.87 -4.52 7.67
CA LEU A 49 5.19 -5.20 6.42
C LEU A 49 6.48 -6.00 6.57
N CYS A 50 6.48 -7.28 6.21
CA CYS A 50 7.61 -8.20 6.45
C CYS A 50 8.73 -8.13 5.40
N GLY A 51 8.79 -7.05 4.62
CA GLY A 51 9.81 -6.80 3.60
C GLY A 51 9.27 -6.07 2.38
N GLU A 52 10.17 -5.90 1.41
CA GLU A 52 9.92 -5.15 0.17
C GLU A 52 8.71 -5.68 -0.62
N GLY A 53 8.57 -7.00 -0.77
CA GLY A 53 7.46 -7.57 -1.53
C GLY A 53 6.08 -7.20 -0.98
N CYS A 54 5.92 -7.11 0.34
CA CYS A 54 4.67 -6.66 0.96
C CYS A 54 4.47 -5.15 0.82
N ALA A 55 5.55 -4.37 0.89
CA ALA A 55 5.51 -2.93 0.65
C ALA A 55 5.12 -2.60 -0.80
N ALA A 56 5.74 -3.26 -1.77
CA ALA A 56 5.40 -3.14 -3.19
C ALA A 56 3.96 -3.54 -3.47
N SER A 57 3.50 -4.68 -2.93
CA SER A 57 2.10 -5.10 -3.08
C SER A 57 1.10 -4.09 -2.52
N MET A 58 1.39 -3.50 -1.35
CA MET A 58 0.57 -2.43 -0.78
C MET A 58 0.54 -1.20 -1.69
N LEU A 59 1.71 -0.74 -2.15
CA LEU A 59 1.80 0.42 -3.05
C LEU A 59 1.01 0.19 -4.35
N SER A 60 1.16 -0.98 -4.97
CA SER A 60 0.42 -1.34 -6.19
C SER A 60 -1.09 -1.32 -5.98
N ARG A 61 -1.57 -1.78 -4.82
CA ARG A 61 -3.01 -1.72 -4.48
C ARG A 61 -3.48 -0.28 -4.33
N SER A 62 -2.75 0.55 -3.60
CA SER A 62 -3.08 1.97 -3.43
C SER A 62 -3.12 2.73 -4.77
N LEU A 63 -2.18 2.45 -5.67
CA LEU A 63 -2.19 3.02 -7.03
C LEU A 63 -3.36 2.49 -7.88
N GLY A 64 -3.68 1.20 -7.75
CA GLY A 64 -4.82 0.59 -8.43
C GLY A 64 -6.16 1.18 -7.98
N ASP A 65 -6.32 1.44 -6.68
CA ASP A 65 -7.51 2.08 -6.13
C ASP A 65 -7.60 3.56 -6.53
N TRP A 66 -6.47 4.27 -6.60
CA TRP A 66 -6.44 5.65 -7.11
C TRP A 66 -6.91 5.75 -8.57
N LYS A 67 -6.60 4.75 -9.39
CA LYS A 67 -7.01 4.72 -10.80
C LYS A 67 -8.51 4.45 -10.98
N LYS A 68 -9.20 3.88 -9.99
CA LYS A 68 -10.63 3.62 -10.10
C LYS A 68 -11.38 4.95 -10.02
N PRO A 69 -12.28 5.28 -10.98
CA PRO A 69 -13.14 6.44 -10.83
C PRO A 69 -13.96 6.26 -9.55
N ALA A 70 -14.02 7.30 -8.72
CA ALA A 70 -14.79 7.28 -7.49
C ALA A 70 -16.23 6.87 -7.82
N VAL A 71 -16.63 5.66 -7.43
CA VAL A 71 -17.99 5.14 -7.66
C VAL A 71 -18.93 6.01 -6.82
N GLY A 72 -19.52 6.98 -7.50
CA GLY A 72 -20.25 8.11 -6.91
C GLY A 72 -20.70 9.13 -7.96
N VAL A 73 -20.10 9.11 -9.16
CA VAL A 73 -20.71 9.72 -10.35
C VAL A 73 -21.34 8.61 -11.17
N THR A 74 -22.66 8.47 -11.09
CA THR A 74 -23.47 7.71 -12.04
C THR A 74 -23.21 8.24 -13.46
N SER A 75 -22.37 7.56 -14.22
CA SER A 75 -22.42 7.61 -15.68
C SER A 75 -23.01 6.30 -16.17
N VAL A 76 -24.33 6.30 -16.37
CA VAL A 76 -24.96 5.34 -17.28
C VAL A 76 -24.37 5.62 -18.66
N GLY A 77 -23.59 4.68 -19.19
CA GLY A 77 -22.97 4.81 -20.51
C GLY A 77 -21.82 3.84 -20.68
N SER A 78 -22.12 2.61 -21.09
CA SER A 78 -21.13 1.73 -21.70
C SER A 78 -20.66 2.37 -23.00
N VAL A 79 -19.39 2.77 -23.08
CA VAL A 79 -18.73 3.02 -24.35
C VAL A 79 -17.48 2.15 -24.36
N THR A 80 -17.52 1.18 -25.26
CA THR A 80 -16.41 0.33 -25.65
C THR A 80 -15.30 1.18 -26.29
N ASP A 81 -14.09 0.62 -26.31
CA ASP A 81 -12.94 1.01 -27.14
C ASP A 81 -12.02 2.13 -26.61
N VAL A 82 -10.92 1.72 -25.99
CA VAL A 82 -9.70 2.55 -25.85
C VAL A 82 -8.84 2.29 -27.09
N SER A 83 -8.87 3.22 -28.05
CA SER A 83 -7.93 3.25 -29.19
C SER A 83 -6.57 3.81 -28.75
N ALA A 84 -5.51 3.25 -29.29
CA ALA A 84 -4.13 3.29 -28.80
C ALA A 84 -3.28 4.48 -29.30
N GLU A 85 -3.77 5.72 -29.24
CA GLU A 85 -3.15 6.84 -29.98
C GLU A 85 -2.66 8.06 -29.16
N GLU A 86 -2.65 8.04 -27.83
CA GLU A 86 -2.19 9.20 -27.03
C GLU A 86 -0.76 9.15 -26.47
N TYR A 87 0.15 8.32 -27.01
CA TYR A 87 1.53 8.23 -26.48
C TYR A 87 2.59 9.11 -27.18
N GLU A 88 2.26 9.87 -28.24
CA GLU A 88 3.25 10.68 -29.00
C GLU A 88 3.13 12.20 -28.82
N LEU A 89 2.73 12.70 -27.64
CA LEU A 89 2.77 14.15 -27.36
C LEU A 89 3.44 14.55 -26.03
N ALA A 90 4.16 13.64 -25.38
CA ALA A 90 4.86 13.91 -24.12
C ALA A 90 6.40 13.98 -24.24
N VAL A 91 6.94 14.00 -25.45
CA VAL A 91 8.39 14.21 -25.70
C VAL A 91 8.57 15.16 -26.89
N ALA A 92 8.22 16.43 -26.69
CA ALA A 92 8.67 17.53 -27.53
C ALA A 92 9.27 18.61 -26.63
#